data_AF-A0A916H735-F1
#
_entry.id   AF-A0A916H735-F1
#
_cell.length_a   1.000
_cell.length_b   1.000
_cell.length_c   1.000
_cell.angle_alpha   90.00
_cell.angle_beta   90.00
_cell.angle_gamma   90.00
#
_symmetry.space_group_name_H-M   'P 1'
#
loop_
_entity.id
_entity.type
_entity.pdbx_description
1 polymer ?
#
loop_
_entity_poly.entity_id
_entity_poly.type
_entity_poly.pdbx_seq_one_letter_code
_entity_poly.pdbx_strand_id
1 'polypeptide(L)'
;IKKVITQEEERFRRTLDRGVEELEAELSKLPEGGVLPGGVVFYLKATLGLPDQVTKDIVEERGYSVDMAGFRAAEAEHAIRSGGGQAMGEIDAVNVYKDTLAQLQAGGALASRGVVYNPYGSLQVEDQVRAILQDGQRVNSAIAGDKVEIVLGATPFYVEAGGQVSDTGVIIGDGWRVEVEDTRRPVGGLIVHIGEVVEGQPREGDTALASVDAGRRMDILRNHTATHLLHAALRKNLGSHVQQRGSLVAPDRLRFDFAHDAKMTPDELRAVEAQVNDVIMANYEVCAVEKPLAEARAEGAMALFGEKYGDTVRTISIIGNEDSRYSYELCGGTHVSETAEIGPFLIVSEGSVSAGIRRIEALTGSAAMHYIQNSRGALAHLAARLGAAPEHVEER
;
A
#
# COMPACT_ATOMS: atom_id res chain seq x y z
N ILE A 1 -5.11 28.20 -11.56
CA ILE A 1 -6.52 27.93 -11.95
C ILE A 1 -6.72 28.07 -13.46
N LYS A 2 -6.76 29.26 -14.08
CA LYS A 2 -6.94 29.40 -15.54
C LYS A 2 -5.93 28.60 -16.40
N LYS A 3 -4.65 28.59 -16.03
CA LYS A 3 -3.58 27.89 -16.77
C LYS A 3 -3.63 26.34 -16.67
N VAL A 4 -4.25 25.81 -15.62
CA VAL A 4 -4.39 24.36 -15.37
C VAL A 4 -5.60 23.82 -16.14
N ILE A 5 -6.71 24.57 -16.14
CA ILE A 5 -7.93 24.24 -16.90
C ILE A 5 -7.63 24.10 -18.40
N THR A 6 -6.84 25.02 -18.97
CA THR A 6 -6.51 24.98 -20.41
C THR A 6 -5.67 23.77 -20.79
N GLN A 7 -4.79 23.28 -19.90
CA GLN A 7 -3.94 22.13 -20.18
C GLN A 7 -4.65 20.79 -19.98
N GLU A 8 -5.55 20.69 -19.00
CA GLU A 8 -6.44 19.53 -18.85
C GLU A 8 -7.41 19.42 -20.03
N GLU A 9 -7.99 20.53 -20.48
CA GLU A 9 -8.88 20.58 -21.62
C GLU A 9 -8.14 20.24 -22.93
N GLU A 10 -6.92 20.73 -23.12
CA GLU A 10 -6.08 20.36 -24.27
C GLU A 10 -5.66 18.88 -24.25
N ARG A 11 -5.36 18.30 -23.08
CA ARG A 11 -5.00 16.88 -22.96
C ARG A 11 -6.21 15.97 -23.12
N PHE A 12 -7.35 16.33 -22.52
CA PHE A 12 -8.61 15.63 -22.71
C PHE A 12 -9.02 15.66 -24.18
N ARG A 13 -8.91 16.81 -24.85
CA ARG A 13 -9.16 16.93 -26.29
C ARG A 13 -8.22 16.03 -27.10
N ARG A 14 -6.91 16.00 -26.82
CA ARG A 14 -5.98 15.10 -27.52
C ARG A 14 -6.28 13.61 -27.32
N THR A 15 -6.67 13.21 -26.12
CA THR A 15 -7.07 11.82 -25.83
C THR A 15 -8.37 11.47 -26.55
N LEU A 16 -9.33 12.39 -26.56
CA LEU A 16 -10.61 12.23 -27.25
C LEU A 16 -10.43 12.20 -28.77
N ASP A 17 -9.59 13.07 -29.35
CA ASP A 17 -9.26 13.13 -30.77
C ASP A 17 -8.70 11.78 -31.24
N ARG A 18 -7.75 11.21 -30.48
CA ARG A 18 -7.19 9.88 -30.78
C ARG A 18 -8.20 8.75 -30.65
N GLY A 19 -9.09 8.81 -29.65
CA GLY A 19 -10.17 7.83 -29.49
C GLY A 19 -11.18 7.89 -30.63
N VAL A 20 -11.50 9.09 -31.12
CA VAL A 20 -12.40 9.31 -32.26
C VAL A 20 -11.74 8.86 -33.56
N GLU A 21 -10.46 9.17 -33.80
CA GLU A 21 -9.72 8.69 -34.98
C GLU A 21 -9.70 7.16 -35.06
N GLU A 22 -9.48 6.46 -33.95
CA GLU A 22 -9.53 5.00 -33.90
C GLU A 22 -10.96 4.46 -34.15
N LEU A 23 -11.97 5.12 -33.60
CA LEU A 23 -13.37 4.79 -33.86
C LEU A 23 -13.72 4.92 -35.36
N GLU A 24 -13.25 5.98 -36.03
CA GLU A 24 -13.40 6.14 -37.48
C GLU A 24 -12.77 4.98 -38.26
N ALA A 25 -11.55 4.61 -37.88
CA ALA A 25 -10.82 3.53 -38.52
C ALA A 25 -11.59 2.20 -38.40
N GLU A 26 -12.20 1.94 -37.26
CA GLU A 26 -13.01 0.72 -37.03
C GLU A 26 -14.36 0.77 -37.77
N LEU A 27 -15.04 1.92 -37.81
CA LEU A 27 -16.26 2.08 -38.59
C LEU A 27 -16.03 1.90 -40.09
N SER A 28 -14.90 2.37 -40.62
CA SER A 28 -14.56 2.24 -42.05
C SER A 28 -14.39 0.79 -42.53
N LYS A 29 -14.18 -0.15 -41.60
CA LYS A 29 -14.03 -1.59 -41.86
C LYS A 29 -15.38 -2.31 -41.90
N LEU A 30 -16.46 -1.65 -41.49
CA LEU A 30 -17.79 -2.21 -41.42
C LEU A 30 -18.58 -1.93 -42.71
N PRO A 31 -19.51 -2.83 -43.09
CA PRO A 31 -20.50 -2.51 -44.13
C PRO A 31 -21.43 -1.39 -43.64
N GLU A 32 -22.01 -0.64 -44.58
CA GLU A 32 -23.00 0.41 -44.28
C GLU A 32 -24.15 -0.14 -43.43
N GLY A 33 -24.48 0.52 -42.30
CA GLY A 33 -25.47 0.02 -41.34
C GLY A 33 -24.97 -1.09 -40.40
N GLY A 34 -23.66 -1.36 -40.39
CA GLY A 34 -23.05 -2.43 -39.61
C GLY A 34 -23.13 -2.25 -38.08
N VAL A 35 -22.77 -3.31 -37.37
CA VAL A 35 -22.70 -3.34 -35.91
C VAL A 35 -21.24 -3.24 -35.47
N LEU A 36 -20.90 -2.20 -34.71
CA LEU A 36 -19.58 -2.04 -34.09
C LEU A 36 -19.41 -3.12 -33.00
N PRO A 37 -18.38 -3.98 -33.08
CA PRO A 37 -18.17 -5.04 -32.10
C PRO A 37 -17.93 -4.48 -30.70
N GLY A 38 -18.57 -5.07 -29.69
CA GLY A 38 -18.50 -4.58 -28.33
C GLY A 38 -17.09 -4.60 -27.70
N GLY A 39 -16.23 -5.52 -28.13
CA GLY A 39 -14.82 -5.54 -27.73
C GLY A 39 -14.02 -4.31 -28.19
N VAL A 40 -14.40 -3.72 -29.34
CA VAL A 40 -13.81 -2.47 -29.83
C VAL A 40 -14.26 -1.31 -28.94
N VAL A 41 -15.55 -1.23 -28.62
CA VAL A 41 -16.08 -0.21 -27.68
C VAL A 41 -15.42 -0.32 -26.31
N PHE A 42 -15.18 -1.53 -25.83
CA PHE A 42 -14.45 -1.76 -24.60
C PHE A 42 -12.99 -1.28 -24.69
N TYR A 43 -12.29 -1.57 -25.78
CA TYR A 43 -10.94 -1.07 -26.01
C TYR A 43 -10.86 0.46 -26.05
N LEU A 44 -11.78 1.11 -26.77
CA LEU A 44 -11.88 2.58 -26.85
C LEU A 44 -12.06 3.20 -25.46
N LYS A 45 -12.92 2.59 -24.61
CA LYS A 45 -13.14 3.01 -23.21
C LYS A 45 -11.93 2.74 -22.31
N ALA A 46 -11.49 1.49 -22.24
CA ALA A 46 -10.50 1.03 -21.27
C ALA A 46 -9.07 1.47 -21.60
N THR A 47 -8.74 1.60 -22.89
CA THR A 47 -7.37 1.87 -23.35
C THR A 47 -7.19 3.30 -23.86
N LEU A 48 -8.19 3.83 -24.59
CA LEU A 48 -8.10 5.17 -25.19
C LEU A 48 -8.92 6.24 -24.47
N GLY A 49 -9.67 5.86 -23.42
CA GLY A 49 -10.41 6.80 -22.56
C GLY A 49 -11.64 7.44 -23.21
N LEU A 50 -12.13 6.93 -24.34
CA LEU A 50 -13.36 7.40 -24.98
C LEU A 50 -14.58 6.77 -24.28
N PRO A 51 -15.47 7.55 -23.64
CA PRO A 51 -16.60 6.98 -22.93
C PRO A 51 -17.52 6.15 -23.84
N ASP A 52 -18.09 5.06 -23.32
CA ASP A 52 -18.98 4.17 -24.07
C ASP A 52 -20.24 4.88 -24.56
N GLN A 53 -20.82 5.78 -23.76
CA GLN A 53 -21.95 6.59 -24.18
C GLN A 53 -21.61 7.52 -25.35
N VAL A 54 -20.44 8.18 -25.31
CA VAL A 54 -19.96 9.06 -26.40
C VAL A 54 -19.69 8.24 -27.67
N THR A 55 -19.10 7.05 -27.51
CA THR A 55 -18.87 6.12 -28.62
C THR A 55 -20.20 5.72 -29.27
N LYS A 56 -21.20 5.36 -28.45
CA LYS A 56 -22.53 4.97 -28.91
C LYS A 56 -23.22 6.10 -29.68
N ASP A 57 -23.20 7.32 -29.15
CA ASP A 57 -23.85 8.47 -29.78
C ASP A 57 -23.24 8.74 -31.17
N ILE A 58 -21.90 8.71 -31.30
CA ILE A 58 -21.20 8.91 -32.58
C ILE A 58 -21.53 7.81 -33.60
N VAL A 59 -21.59 6.55 -33.15
CA VAL A 59 -21.88 5.38 -34.00
C VAL A 59 -23.31 5.45 -34.53
N GLU A 60 -24.28 5.80 -33.68
CA GLU A 60 -25.69 5.92 -34.04
C GLU A 60 -25.95 7.11 -34.98
N GLU A 61 -25.30 8.26 -34.76
CA GLU A 61 -25.39 9.43 -35.67
C GLU A 61 -24.91 9.11 -37.10
N ARG A 62 -24.03 8.12 -37.24
CA ARG A 62 -23.45 7.68 -38.53
C ARG A 62 -24.20 6.51 -39.15
N GLY A 63 -25.32 6.09 -38.57
CA GLY A 63 -26.17 5.02 -39.08
C GLY A 63 -25.69 3.61 -38.74
N TYR A 64 -24.74 3.46 -37.82
CA TYR A 64 -24.28 2.17 -37.30
C TYR A 64 -24.95 1.86 -35.95
N SER A 65 -24.78 0.64 -35.44
CA SER A 65 -25.22 0.26 -34.09
C SER A 65 -24.10 -0.36 -33.28
N VAL A 66 -24.24 -0.41 -31.95
CA VAL A 66 -23.23 -0.97 -31.05
C VAL A 66 -23.69 -2.33 -30.51
N ASP A 67 -22.80 -3.32 -30.55
CA ASP A 67 -22.99 -4.57 -29.80
C ASP A 67 -22.76 -4.38 -28.30
N MET A 68 -23.80 -3.91 -27.61
CA MET A 68 -23.78 -3.71 -26.16
C MET A 68 -23.66 -5.02 -25.37
N ALA A 69 -24.05 -6.16 -25.95
CA ALA A 69 -23.92 -7.45 -25.30
C ALA A 69 -22.45 -7.91 -25.30
N GLY A 70 -21.78 -7.81 -26.44
CA GLY A 70 -20.34 -8.06 -26.56
C GLY A 70 -19.49 -7.09 -25.74
N PHE A 71 -19.92 -5.84 -25.58
CA PHE A 71 -19.24 -4.86 -24.74
C PHE A 71 -19.26 -5.28 -23.27
N ARG A 72 -20.44 -5.67 -22.75
CA ARG A 72 -20.58 -6.19 -21.38
C ARG A 72 -19.82 -7.49 -21.18
N ALA A 73 -19.76 -8.35 -22.18
CA ALA A 73 -18.98 -9.58 -22.12
C ALA A 73 -17.47 -9.28 -22.03
N ALA A 74 -16.96 -8.34 -22.84
CA ALA A 74 -15.57 -7.90 -22.79
C ALA A 74 -15.22 -7.19 -21.47
N GLU A 75 -16.14 -6.39 -20.92
CA GLU A 75 -15.99 -5.76 -19.61
C GLU A 75 -15.95 -6.80 -18.48
N ALA A 76 -16.80 -7.83 -18.54
CA ALA A 76 -16.80 -8.94 -17.61
C ALA A 76 -15.54 -9.81 -17.73
N GLU A 77 -15.09 -10.12 -18.95
CA GLU A 77 -13.85 -10.88 -19.20
C GLU A 77 -12.62 -10.11 -18.72
N HIS A 78 -12.55 -8.81 -19.00
CA HIS A 78 -11.50 -7.96 -18.47
C HIS A 78 -11.56 -7.92 -16.95
N ALA A 79 -12.74 -7.75 -16.34
CA ALA A 79 -12.91 -7.79 -14.90
C ALA A 79 -12.36 -9.11 -14.33
N ILE A 80 -12.72 -10.27 -14.91
CA ILE A 80 -12.23 -11.59 -14.52
C ILE A 80 -10.71 -11.68 -14.61
N ARG A 81 -10.14 -11.24 -15.75
CA ARG A 81 -8.70 -11.27 -16.03
C ARG A 81 -7.90 -10.26 -15.19
N SER A 82 -8.53 -9.17 -14.73
CA SER A 82 -7.98 -8.18 -13.82
C SER A 82 -8.28 -8.47 -12.34
N GLY A 83 -8.80 -9.67 -12.00
CA GLY A 83 -9.01 -10.14 -10.61
C GLY A 83 -10.44 -10.53 -10.23
N GLY A 84 -11.42 -10.35 -11.10
CA GLY A 84 -12.86 -10.55 -10.84
C GLY A 84 -13.37 -11.98 -10.99
N GLY A 85 -12.51 -12.95 -11.30
CA GLY A 85 -12.87 -14.37 -11.36
C GLY A 85 -13.12 -15.02 -9.99
N GLN A 86 -12.93 -14.27 -8.89
CA GLN A 86 -12.94 -14.79 -7.52
C GLN A 86 -14.33 -14.74 -6.84
N ALA A 87 -15.34 -14.10 -7.43
CA ALA A 87 -16.57 -13.76 -6.70
C ALA A 87 -17.36 -14.97 -6.13
N MET A 88 -17.32 -16.15 -6.75
CA MET A 88 -18.03 -17.34 -6.21
C MET A 88 -17.22 -18.03 -5.09
N GLY A 89 -15.89 -18.08 -5.21
CA GLY A 89 -15.00 -18.65 -4.18
C GLY A 89 -14.75 -17.71 -3.00
N GLU A 90 -14.79 -16.39 -3.23
CA GLU A 90 -14.69 -15.37 -2.17
C GLU A 90 -15.90 -15.38 -1.24
N ILE A 91 -17.12 -15.59 -1.78
CA ILE A 91 -18.33 -15.66 -0.94
C ILE A 91 -18.26 -16.86 0.00
N ASP A 92 -17.86 -18.03 -0.53
CA ASP A 92 -17.71 -19.24 0.28
C ASP A 92 -16.58 -19.10 1.31
N ALA A 93 -15.43 -18.52 0.93
CA ALA A 93 -14.33 -18.24 1.85
C ALA A 93 -14.74 -17.26 2.98
N VAL A 94 -15.43 -16.17 2.64
CA VAL A 94 -15.94 -15.19 3.63
C VAL A 94 -16.94 -15.86 4.59
N ASN A 95 -17.77 -16.78 4.11
CA ASN A 95 -18.71 -17.51 4.98
C ASN A 95 -17.96 -18.40 5.98
N VAL A 96 -16.90 -19.11 5.56
CA VAL A 96 -16.08 -19.92 6.48
C VAL A 96 -15.49 -19.06 7.60
N TYR A 97 -14.97 -17.88 7.30
CA TYR A 97 -14.42 -16.99 8.31
C TYR A 97 -15.50 -16.48 9.29
N LYS A 98 -16.69 -16.13 8.79
CA LYS A 98 -17.83 -15.72 9.64
C LYS A 98 -18.27 -16.85 10.56
N ASP A 99 -18.42 -18.06 10.02
CA ASP A 99 -18.85 -19.23 10.77
C ASP A 99 -17.81 -19.62 11.83
N THR A 100 -16.51 -19.56 11.46
CA THR A 100 -15.41 -19.79 12.40
C THR A 100 -15.46 -18.79 13.55
N LEU A 101 -15.58 -17.48 13.26
CA LEU A 101 -15.70 -16.45 14.30
C LEU A 101 -16.92 -16.70 15.20
N ALA A 102 -18.09 -16.99 14.62
CA ALA A 102 -19.31 -17.25 15.38
C ALA A 102 -19.18 -18.48 16.29
N GLN A 103 -18.56 -19.56 15.82
CA GLN A 103 -18.30 -20.76 16.61
C GLN A 103 -17.32 -20.48 17.77
N LEU A 104 -16.23 -19.74 17.50
CA LEU A 104 -15.27 -19.38 18.53
C LEU A 104 -15.89 -18.49 19.62
N GLN A 105 -16.78 -17.57 19.23
CA GLN A 105 -17.51 -16.72 20.18
C GLN A 105 -18.55 -17.51 20.99
N ALA A 106 -19.35 -18.35 20.32
CA ALA A 106 -20.33 -19.20 20.99
C ALA A 106 -19.69 -20.20 21.97
N GLY A 107 -18.50 -20.71 21.63
CA GLY A 107 -17.71 -21.58 22.50
C GLY A 107 -16.91 -20.84 23.58
N GLY A 108 -16.96 -19.51 23.63
CA GLY A 108 -16.21 -18.71 24.61
C GLY A 108 -14.70 -18.65 24.38
N ALA A 109 -14.21 -19.16 23.24
CA ALA A 109 -12.80 -19.13 22.85
C ALA A 109 -12.35 -17.73 22.40
N LEU A 110 -13.28 -16.91 21.92
CA LEU A 110 -13.08 -15.48 21.64
C LEU A 110 -14.19 -14.64 22.28
N ALA A 111 -13.86 -13.42 22.68
CA ALA A 111 -14.84 -12.44 23.14
C ALA A 111 -15.71 -11.94 21.98
N SER A 112 -16.81 -11.23 22.29
CA SER A 112 -17.70 -10.62 21.28
C SER A 112 -16.98 -9.64 20.34
N ARG A 113 -15.93 -8.97 20.82
CA ARG A 113 -15.06 -8.10 20.02
C ARG A 113 -14.08 -8.85 19.12
N GLY A 114 -13.94 -10.16 19.29
CA GLY A 114 -13.01 -11.02 18.55
C GLY A 114 -11.60 -11.03 19.13
N VAL A 115 -10.61 -11.20 18.25
CA VAL A 115 -9.18 -11.25 18.59
C VAL A 115 -8.72 -9.94 19.23
N VAL A 116 -7.97 -10.03 20.33
CA VAL A 116 -7.36 -8.86 20.97
C VAL A 116 -6.19 -8.36 20.12
N TYR A 117 -6.37 -7.20 19.49
CA TYR A 117 -5.41 -6.63 18.55
C TYR A 117 -4.58 -5.52 19.21
N ASN A 118 -3.27 -5.72 19.35
CA ASN A 118 -2.36 -4.69 19.86
C ASN A 118 -0.98 -4.77 19.19
N PRO A 119 -0.83 -4.23 17.97
CA PRO A 119 0.45 -4.23 17.26
C PRO A 119 1.44 -3.19 17.78
N TYR A 120 1.01 -2.31 18.69
CA TYR A 120 1.79 -1.17 19.19
C TYR A 120 2.53 -1.47 20.51
N GLY A 121 2.23 -2.62 21.13
CA GLY A 121 2.85 -3.04 22.39
C GLY A 121 4.03 -3.97 22.18
N SER A 122 4.11 -5.01 23.02
CA SER A 122 5.09 -6.09 22.90
C SER A 122 5.03 -6.74 21.51
N LEU A 123 6.19 -7.11 20.96
CA LEU A 123 6.30 -7.89 19.72
C LEU A 123 6.01 -9.39 19.92
N GLN A 124 5.75 -9.79 21.16
CA GLN A 124 5.47 -11.16 21.54
C GLN A 124 4.23 -11.25 22.41
N VAL A 125 3.45 -12.31 22.21
CA VAL A 125 2.34 -12.68 23.09
C VAL A 125 2.27 -14.20 23.22
N GLU A 126 2.03 -14.68 24.44
CA GLU A 126 1.66 -16.07 24.70
C GLU A 126 0.14 -16.17 24.74
N ASP A 127 -0.45 -17.03 23.92
CA ASP A 127 -1.89 -17.29 23.87
C ASP A 127 -2.13 -18.74 23.41
N GLN A 128 -3.39 -19.12 23.20
CA GLN A 128 -3.78 -20.41 22.65
C GLN A 128 -4.19 -20.30 21.19
N VAL A 129 -3.90 -21.36 20.43
CA VAL A 129 -4.44 -21.58 19.08
C VAL A 129 -5.96 -21.79 19.20
N ARG A 130 -6.74 -20.83 18.71
CA ARG A 130 -8.21 -20.85 18.76
C ARG A 130 -8.78 -21.64 17.60
N ALA A 131 -8.18 -21.52 16.42
CA ALA A 131 -8.54 -22.29 15.25
C ALA A 131 -7.35 -22.46 14.30
N ILE A 132 -7.38 -23.53 13.52
CA ILE A 132 -6.48 -23.75 12.38
C ILE A 132 -7.36 -23.92 11.15
N LEU A 133 -7.04 -23.21 10.07
CA LEU A 133 -7.68 -23.43 8.77
C LEU A 133 -6.64 -23.91 7.75
N GLN A 134 -7.04 -24.84 6.90
CA GLN A 134 -6.29 -25.35 5.76
C GLN A 134 -7.24 -25.40 4.56
N ASP A 135 -6.79 -24.87 3.41
CA ASP A 135 -7.59 -24.80 2.17
C ASP A 135 -9.01 -24.21 2.38
N GLY A 136 -9.11 -23.19 3.23
CA GLY A 136 -10.37 -22.53 3.54
C GLY A 136 -11.34 -23.39 4.36
N GLN A 137 -10.86 -24.40 5.09
CA GLN A 137 -11.66 -25.20 6.01
C GLN A 137 -10.98 -25.31 7.38
N ARG A 138 -11.78 -25.30 8.44
CA ARG A 138 -11.28 -25.47 9.80
C ARG A 138 -10.85 -26.93 10.04
N VAL A 139 -9.66 -27.11 10.60
CA VAL A 139 -9.07 -28.42 10.94
C VAL A 139 -8.59 -28.42 12.40
N ASN A 140 -8.57 -29.58 13.05
CA ASN A 140 -8.12 -29.69 14.44
C ASN A 140 -6.60 -29.65 14.60
N SER A 141 -5.86 -29.93 13.53
CA SER A 141 -4.40 -29.98 13.50
C SER A 141 -3.86 -29.87 12.09
N ALA A 142 -2.62 -29.42 11.93
CA ALA A 142 -1.86 -29.47 10.69
C ALA A 142 -0.47 -30.07 10.93
N ILE A 143 0.24 -30.53 9.90
CA ILE A 143 1.59 -31.13 9.99
C ILE A 143 2.62 -30.30 9.22
N ALA A 144 3.91 -30.55 9.49
CA ALA A 144 4.99 -29.90 8.74
C ALA A 144 4.82 -30.04 7.21
N GLY A 145 4.98 -28.92 6.50
CA GLY A 145 4.73 -28.74 5.07
C GLY A 145 3.33 -28.24 4.72
N ASP A 146 2.39 -28.21 5.67
CA ASP A 146 1.05 -27.68 5.44
C ASP A 146 1.04 -26.15 5.45
N LYS A 147 0.33 -25.58 4.47
CA LYS A 147 -0.07 -24.17 4.49
C LYS A 147 -1.32 -23.99 5.33
N VAL A 148 -1.27 -23.04 6.26
CA VAL A 148 -2.30 -22.86 7.29
C VAL A 148 -2.62 -21.40 7.53
N GLU A 149 -3.82 -21.18 8.07
CA GLU A 149 -4.21 -19.93 8.71
C GLU A 149 -4.47 -20.18 10.19
N ILE A 150 -3.69 -19.56 11.06
CA ILE A 150 -3.79 -19.72 12.53
C ILE A 150 -4.57 -18.55 13.13
N VAL A 151 -5.58 -18.85 13.95
CA VAL A 151 -6.30 -17.86 14.76
C VAL A 151 -5.82 -17.96 16.21
N LEU A 152 -5.43 -16.83 16.81
CA LEU A 152 -5.05 -16.71 18.22
C LEU A 152 -6.09 -15.89 18.99
N GLY A 153 -6.04 -15.93 20.32
CA GLY A 153 -6.87 -15.06 21.18
C GLY A 153 -6.46 -13.59 21.13
N ALA A 154 -5.16 -13.33 21.03
CA ALA A 154 -4.53 -12.03 20.95
C ALA A 154 -3.38 -12.07 19.95
N THR A 155 -3.04 -10.93 19.35
CA THR A 155 -1.90 -10.86 18.43
C THR A 155 -1.18 -9.50 18.44
N PRO A 156 0.17 -9.51 18.40
CA PRO A 156 1.00 -8.33 18.18
C PRO A 156 1.29 -8.05 16.70
N PHE A 157 0.86 -8.93 15.78
CA PHE A 157 1.11 -8.78 14.35
C PHE A 157 0.23 -7.68 13.79
N TYR A 158 0.82 -6.71 13.09
CA TYR A 158 0.12 -5.68 12.36
C TYR A 158 -0.57 -6.28 11.14
N VAL A 159 -1.85 -5.97 10.98
CA VAL A 159 -2.64 -6.32 9.79
C VAL A 159 -2.43 -5.22 8.75
N GLU A 160 -2.15 -5.61 7.50
CA GLU A 160 -1.93 -4.66 6.39
C GLU A 160 -3.02 -3.58 6.32
N ALA A 161 -2.61 -2.31 6.37
CA ALA A 161 -3.50 -1.15 6.32
C ALA A 161 -2.72 0.15 6.04
N GLY A 162 -3.38 1.15 5.45
CA GLY A 162 -2.81 2.50 5.28
C GLY A 162 -1.52 2.55 4.44
N GLY A 163 -1.28 1.54 3.59
CA GLY A 163 -0.06 1.36 2.82
C GLY A 163 1.05 0.59 3.54
N GLN A 164 0.94 0.35 4.85
CA GLN A 164 1.86 -0.51 5.58
C GLN A 164 1.52 -1.98 5.37
N VAL A 165 2.50 -2.75 4.91
CA VAL A 165 2.40 -4.21 4.77
C VAL A 165 2.22 -4.89 6.13
N SER A 166 1.60 -6.06 6.15
CA SER A 166 1.45 -6.86 7.37
C SER A 166 2.80 -7.27 7.95
N ASP A 167 2.80 -7.60 9.23
CA ASP A 167 3.95 -8.26 9.84
C ASP A 167 4.08 -9.72 9.41
N THR A 168 5.33 -10.18 9.51
CA THR A 168 5.72 -11.57 9.42
C THR A 168 6.41 -11.97 10.73
N GLY A 169 6.61 -13.26 10.93
CA GLY A 169 7.17 -13.75 12.18
C GLY A 169 6.90 -15.23 12.35
N VAL A 170 6.71 -15.65 13.60
CA VAL A 170 6.61 -17.07 13.96
C VAL A 170 5.56 -17.28 15.04
N ILE A 171 4.92 -18.44 15.00
CA ILE A 171 4.09 -18.96 16.10
C ILE A 171 4.69 -20.30 16.51
N ILE A 172 5.11 -20.40 17.77
CA ILE A 172 5.85 -21.55 18.30
C ILE A 172 5.09 -22.15 19.47
N GLY A 173 4.76 -23.43 19.39
CA GLY A 173 4.25 -24.22 20.51
C GLY A 173 5.24 -25.28 20.97
N ASP A 174 4.79 -26.21 21.80
CA ASP A 174 5.62 -27.32 22.27
C ASP A 174 5.87 -28.32 21.13
N GLY A 175 7.09 -28.32 20.59
CA GLY A 175 7.51 -29.25 19.54
C GLY A 175 6.97 -28.94 18.14
N TRP A 176 6.42 -27.74 17.91
CA TRP A 176 5.97 -27.31 16.58
C TRP A 176 6.20 -25.82 16.33
N ARG A 177 6.31 -25.45 15.06
CA ARG A 177 6.58 -24.07 14.61
C ARG A 177 5.88 -23.77 13.30
N VAL A 178 5.22 -22.61 13.24
CA VAL A 178 4.64 -22.03 12.04
C VAL A 178 5.39 -20.74 11.70
N GLU A 179 5.83 -20.61 10.44
CA GLU A 179 6.36 -19.36 9.91
C GLU A 179 5.23 -18.56 9.28
N VAL A 180 5.01 -17.35 9.80
CA VAL A 180 3.93 -16.46 9.38
C VAL A 180 4.44 -15.54 8.29
N GLU A 181 3.81 -15.60 7.12
CA GLU A 181 4.15 -14.83 5.93
C GLU A 181 3.23 -13.62 5.70
N ASP A 182 2.00 -13.67 6.23
CA ASP A 182 1.00 -12.62 6.08
C ASP A 182 0.02 -12.64 7.28
N THR A 183 -0.55 -11.49 7.62
CA THR A 183 -1.57 -11.36 8.68
C THR A 183 -2.75 -10.56 8.16
N ARG A 184 -3.94 -11.19 8.13
CA ARG A 184 -5.15 -10.60 7.54
C ARG A 184 -6.29 -10.49 8.51
N ARG A 185 -7.23 -9.60 8.18
CA ARG A 185 -8.54 -9.47 8.85
C ARG A 185 -9.66 -9.73 7.83
N PRO A 186 -9.95 -11.00 7.51
CA PRO A 186 -10.93 -11.34 6.47
C PRO A 186 -12.35 -10.88 6.84
N VAL A 187 -12.68 -10.86 8.14
CA VAL A 187 -13.93 -10.34 8.68
C VAL A 187 -13.69 -9.57 9.97
N GLY A 188 -14.58 -8.63 10.30
CA GLY A 188 -14.48 -7.86 11.54
C GLY A 188 -14.43 -8.77 12.77
N GLY A 189 -13.39 -8.62 13.60
CA GLY A 189 -13.17 -9.41 14.80
C GLY A 189 -12.32 -10.68 14.61
N LEU A 190 -12.07 -11.13 13.38
CA LEU A 190 -11.21 -12.29 13.12
C LEU A 190 -9.90 -11.84 12.48
N ILE A 191 -8.78 -12.21 13.11
CA ILE A 191 -7.44 -12.04 12.54
C ILE A 191 -6.84 -13.42 12.33
N VAL A 192 -6.30 -13.64 11.14
CA VAL A 192 -5.66 -14.88 10.73
C VAL A 192 -4.19 -14.64 10.42
N HIS A 193 -3.33 -15.56 10.84
CA HIS A 193 -1.90 -15.57 10.55
C HIS A 193 -1.67 -16.64 9.49
N ILE A 194 -1.34 -16.21 8.27
CA ILE A 194 -1.16 -17.08 7.11
C ILE A 194 0.30 -17.49 7.07
N GLY A 195 0.55 -18.79 6.95
CA GLY A 195 1.91 -19.31 7.03
C GLY A 195 2.03 -20.78 6.65
N GLU A 196 3.21 -21.33 6.91
CA GLU A 196 3.53 -22.74 6.71
C GLU A 196 3.99 -23.37 8.04
N VAL A 197 3.52 -24.57 8.33
CA VAL A 197 4.07 -25.37 9.42
C VAL A 197 5.45 -25.87 9.01
N VAL A 198 6.52 -25.38 9.63
CA VAL A 198 7.89 -25.80 9.30
C VAL A 198 8.39 -26.94 10.18
N GLU A 199 7.76 -27.15 11.33
CA GLU A 199 8.10 -28.22 12.27
C GLU A 199 6.87 -28.69 13.05
N GLY A 200 6.79 -30.00 13.31
CA GLY A 200 5.84 -30.57 14.26
C GLY A 200 4.39 -30.63 13.75
N GLN A 201 3.45 -30.59 14.72
CA GLN A 201 2.01 -30.70 14.47
C GLN A 201 1.23 -29.73 15.38
N PRO A 202 0.98 -28.47 14.99
CA PRO A 202 0.10 -27.57 15.74
C PRO A 202 -1.31 -28.14 15.84
N ARG A 203 -1.95 -27.95 16.99
CA ARG A 203 -3.35 -28.35 17.24
C ARG A 203 -4.16 -27.20 17.82
N GLU A 204 -5.46 -27.21 17.55
CA GLU A 204 -6.38 -26.32 18.25
C GLU A 204 -6.33 -26.57 19.76
N GLY A 205 -6.26 -25.49 20.55
CA GLY A 205 -6.13 -25.52 22.01
C GLY A 205 -4.69 -25.49 22.52
N ASP A 206 -3.68 -25.68 21.67
CA ASP A 206 -2.27 -25.60 22.06
C ASP A 206 -1.92 -24.19 22.55
N THR A 207 -1.12 -24.10 23.60
CA THR A 207 -0.45 -22.85 23.98
C THR A 207 0.71 -22.57 23.02
N ALA A 208 0.82 -21.32 22.57
CA ALA A 208 1.84 -20.88 21.64
C ALA A 208 2.34 -19.47 21.95
N LEU A 209 3.63 -19.24 21.69
CA LEU A 209 4.26 -17.93 21.66
C LEU A 209 4.22 -17.41 20.22
N ALA A 210 3.45 -16.35 19.98
CA ALA A 210 3.48 -15.62 18.72
C ALA A 210 4.48 -14.48 18.82
N SER A 211 5.43 -14.41 17.88
CA SER A 211 6.53 -13.44 17.87
C SER A 211 6.67 -12.81 16.48
N VAL A 212 6.55 -11.50 16.41
CA VAL A 212 6.83 -10.72 15.20
C VAL A 212 8.33 -10.67 14.92
N ASP A 213 8.72 -10.67 13.64
CA ASP A 213 10.10 -10.38 13.24
C ASP A 213 10.45 -8.92 13.59
N ALA A 214 11.23 -8.76 14.67
CA ALA A 214 11.58 -7.44 15.20
C ALA A 214 12.43 -6.60 14.24
N GLY A 215 13.33 -7.23 13.48
CA GLY A 215 14.19 -6.53 12.53
C GLY A 215 13.36 -5.98 11.38
N ARG A 216 12.52 -6.85 10.80
CA ARG A 216 11.58 -6.47 9.74
C ARG A 216 10.58 -5.41 10.22
N ARG A 217 10.02 -5.55 11.43
CA ARG A 217 9.12 -4.55 12.01
C ARG A 217 9.82 -3.21 12.08
N MET A 218 11.04 -3.16 12.61
CA MET A 218 11.78 -1.90 12.75
C MET A 218 12.00 -1.23 11.39
N ASP A 219 12.36 -1.98 10.35
CA ASP A 219 12.50 -1.40 9.00
C ASP A 219 11.19 -0.82 8.44
N ILE A 220 10.04 -1.46 8.72
CA ILE A 220 8.72 -0.88 8.43
C ILE A 220 8.50 0.41 9.23
N LEU A 221 8.79 0.43 10.55
CA LEU A 221 8.64 1.62 11.40
C LEU A 221 9.40 2.82 10.82
N ARG A 222 10.65 2.59 10.41
CA ARG A 222 11.53 3.60 9.81
C ARG A 222 10.91 4.16 8.54
N ASN A 223 10.51 3.28 7.63
CA ASN A 223 9.88 3.65 6.36
C ASN A 223 8.54 4.37 6.57
N HIS A 224 7.77 3.99 7.59
CA HIS A 224 6.48 4.63 7.88
C HIS A 224 6.68 6.06 8.37
N THR A 225 7.51 6.27 9.40
CA THR A 225 7.77 7.62 9.90
C THR A 225 8.46 8.48 8.85
N ALA A 226 9.37 7.93 8.04
CA ALA A 226 9.97 8.64 6.92
C ALA A 226 8.94 9.08 5.86
N THR A 227 7.85 8.33 5.67
CA THR A 227 6.75 8.72 4.78
C THR A 227 6.07 10.01 5.25
N HIS A 228 5.86 10.17 6.56
CA HIS A 228 5.33 11.41 7.14
C HIS A 228 6.30 12.59 6.98
N LEU A 229 7.61 12.34 7.18
CA LEU A 229 8.63 13.38 6.99
C LEU A 229 8.71 13.82 5.53
N LEU A 230 8.68 12.87 4.59
CA LEU A 230 8.66 13.10 3.16
C LEU A 230 7.43 13.91 2.75
N HIS A 231 6.25 13.55 3.25
CA HIS A 231 5.01 14.27 2.94
C HIS A 231 5.08 15.74 3.41
N ALA A 232 5.54 15.97 4.65
CA ALA A 232 5.73 17.32 5.18
C ALA A 232 6.79 18.11 4.38
N ALA A 233 7.90 17.49 4.01
CA ALA A 233 8.96 18.11 3.22
C ALA A 233 8.47 18.48 1.80
N LEU A 234 7.74 17.59 1.13
CA LEU A 234 7.14 17.87 -0.18
C LEU A 234 6.17 19.04 -0.11
N ARG A 235 5.30 19.09 0.92
CA ARG A 235 4.35 20.20 1.10
C ARG A 235 5.05 21.53 1.35
N LYS A 236 6.16 21.53 2.09
CA LYS A 236 6.95 22.74 2.35
C LYS A 236 7.65 23.27 1.10
N ASN A 237 8.23 22.37 0.29
CA ASN A 237 9.01 22.76 -0.89
C ASN A 237 8.15 23.03 -2.12
N LEU A 238 7.12 22.22 -2.35
CA LEU A 238 6.30 22.29 -3.58
C LEU A 238 4.99 23.05 -3.34
N GLY A 239 4.45 23.04 -2.13
CA GLY A 239 3.22 23.73 -1.76
C GLY A 239 2.15 22.83 -1.14
N SER A 240 1.13 23.45 -0.56
CA SER A 240 0.06 22.78 0.19
C SER A 240 -0.91 21.97 -0.65
N HIS A 241 -0.82 22.01 -1.99
CA HIS A 241 -1.60 21.17 -2.90
C HIS A 241 -1.12 19.72 -2.96
N VAL A 242 0.13 19.45 -2.52
CA VAL A 242 0.65 18.09 -2.41
C VAL A 242 -0.22 17.31 -1.44
N GLN A 243 -0.85 16.26 -1.95
CA GLN A 243 -1.70 15.34 -1.20
C GLN A 243 -1.33 13.91 -1.57
N GLN A 244 -1.28 13.02 -0.59
CA GLN A 244 -1.10 11.60 -0.82
C GLN A 244 -2.20 11.04 -1.74
N ARG A 245 -1.79 10.25 -2.73
CA ARG A 245 -2.64 9.48 -3.65
C ARG A 245 -2.41 7.97 -3.58
N GLY A 246 -1.35 7.55 -2.91
CA GLY A 246 -0.99 6.16 -2.70
C GLY A 246 0.25 6.04 -1.84
N SER A 247 0.36 4.96 -1.08
CA SER A 247 1.53 4.66 -0.26
C SER A 247 1.84 3.17 -0.31
N LEU A 248 3.11 2.82 -0.12
CA LEU A 248 3.57 1.49 0.27
C LEU A 248 4.70 1.69 1.28
N VAL A 249 4.56 1.05 2.43
CA VAL A 249 5.56 0.99 3.49
C VAL A 249 5.91 -0.48 3.68
N ALA A 250 7.04 -0.87 3.09
CA ALA A 250 7.58 -2.22 3.11
C ALA A 250 8.91 -2.22 3.89
N PRO A 251 9.51 -3.37 4.23
CA PRO A 251 10.78 -3.37 4.99
C PRO A 251 11.96 -2.93 4.12
N ASP A 252 11.91 -3.19 2.81
CA ASP A 252 12.97 -2.89 1.86
C ASP A 252 12.91 -1.47 1.31
N ARG A 253 11.71 -0.86 1.25
CA ARG A 253 11.51 0.48 0.71
C ARG A 253 10.20 1.13 1.15
N LEU A 254 10.11 2.43 0.92
CA LEU A 254 8.85 3.15 0.85
C LEU A 254 8.59 3.71 -0.54
N ARG A 255 7.30 3.85 -0.86
CA ARG A 255 6.80 4.45 -2.11
C ARG A 255 5.68 5.41 -1.76
N PHE A 256 5.79 6.65 -2.22
CA PHE A 256 4.85 7.71 -1.93
C PHE A 256 4.34 8.35 -3.22
N ASP A 257 3.05 8.22 -3.47
CA ASP A 257 2.38 8.82 -4.61
C ASP A 257 1.67 10.09 -4.16
N PHE A 258 1.86 11.19 -4.87
CA PHE A 258 1.31 12.48 -4.49
C PHE A 258 0.83 13.31 -5.68
N ALA A 259 -0.16 14.16 -5.40
CA ALA A 259 -0.70 15.10 -6.38
C ALA A 259 0.31 16.20 -6.71
N HIS A 260 0.82 16.21 -7.93
CA HIS A 260 1.71 17.24 -8.45
C HIS A 260 1.79 17.16 -9.99
N ASP A 261 1.67 18.30 -10.68
CA ASP A 261 1.49 18.32 -12.15
C ASP A 261 2.81 18.35 -12.94
N ALA A 262 3.92 18.65 -12.28
CA ALA A 262 5.23 18.79 -12.90
C ALA A 262 6.19 17.69 -12.45
N LYS A 263 7.22 17.43 -13.26
CA LYS A 263 8.37 16.66 -12.80
C LYS A 263 9.16 17.50 -11.82
N MET A 264 9.54 16.93 -10.68
CA MET A 264 10.43 17.61 -9.75
C MET A 264 11.80 17.84 -10.38
N THR A 265 12.35 19.03 -10.17
CA THR A 265 13.71 19.37 -10.55
C THR A 265 14.72 18.65 -9.66
N PRO A 266 15.97 18.45 -10.13
CA PRO A 266 17.03 17.89 -9.29
C PRO A 266 17.28 18.69 -8.00
N ASP A 267 17.11 20.02 -8.03
CA ASP A 267 17.26 20.87 -6.84
C ASP A 267 16.12 20.67 -5.83
N GLU A 268 14.87 20.55 -6.28
CA GLU A 268 13.73 20.24 -5.40
C GLU A 268 13.88 18.86 -4.74
N LEU A 269 14.34 17.86 -5.49
CA LEU A 269 14.59 16.52 -4.94
C LEU A 269 15.67 16.56 -3.86
N ARG A 270 16.79 17.26 -4.11
CA ARG A 270 17.86 17.45 -3.12
C ARG A 270 17.36 18.21 -1.89
N ALA A 271 16.56 19.26 -2.07
CA ALA A 271 16.03 20.05 -0.96
C ALA A 271 15.08 19.23 -0.07
N VAL A 272 14.22 18.40 -0.68
CA VAL A 272 13.32 17.50 0.04
C VAL A 272 14.10 16.43 0.79
N GLU A 273 15.05 15.75 0.15
CA GLU A 273 15.89 14.73 0.79
C GLU A 273 16.72 15.31 1.94
N ALA A 274 17.34 16.46 1.73
CA ALA A 274 18.11 17.16 2.76
C ALA A 274 17.23 17.51 3.97
N GLN A 275 16.05 18.09 3.73
CA GLN A 275 15.13 18.44 4.80
C GLN A 275 14.67 17.22 5.62
N VAL A 276 14.39 16.08 4.97
CA VAL A 276 14.03 14.85 5.68
C VAL A 276 15.18 14.40 6.58
N ASN A 277 16.40 14.37 6.05
CA ASN A 277 17.58 13.99 6.83
C ASN A 277 17.90 15.00 7.96
N ASP A 278 17.68 16.30 7.75
CA ASP A 278 17.85 17.31 8.81
C ASP A 278 16.92 17.04 9.99
N VAL A 279 15.66 16.66 9.72
CA VAL A 279 14.69 16.30 10.75
C VAL A 279 15.07 15.01 11.47
N ILE A 280 15.51 14.00 10.73
CA ILE A 280 16.03 12.75 11.31
C ILE A 280 17.21 13.06 12.26
N MET A 281 18.14 13.91 11.83
CA MET A 281 19.31 14.29 12.63
C MET A 281 18.95 15.17 13.83
N ALA A 282 17.84 15.91 13.78
CA ALA A 282 17.34 16.68 14.90
C ALA A 282 16.69 15.81 16.00
N ASN A 283 16.42 14.54 15.70
CA ASN A 283 15.86 13.56 16.63
C ASN A 283 14.56 14.00 17.33
N TYR A 284 13.62 14.51 16.57
CA TYR A 284 12.28 14.87 17.04
C TYR A 284 11.50 13.67 17.58
N GLU A 285 10.70 13.92 18.63
CA GLU A 285 9.79 12.94 19.23
C GLU A 285 8.60 12.64 18.30
N VAL A 286 8.20 11.37 18.26
CA VAL A 286 7.05 10.87 17.52
C VAL A 286 6.00 10.37 18.51
N CYS A 287 4.97 11.18 18.72
CA CYS A 287 3.90 10.90 19.68
C CYS A 287 2.69 10.28 18.98
N ALA A 288 2.21 9.15 19.52
CA ALA A 288 0.98 8.50 19.09
C ALA A 288 -0.11 8.64 20.15
N VAL A 289 -1.30 9.11 19.77
CA VAL A 289 -2.43 9.29 20.69
C VAL A 289 -3.71 8.77 20.05
N GLU A 290 -4.51 8.00 20.82
CA GLU A 290 -5.87 7.67 20.45
C GLU A 290 -6.84 8.72 21.01
N LYS A 291 -7.71 9.25 20.14
CA LYS A 291 -8.66 10.30 20.50
C LYS A 291 -9.89 10.31 19.59
N PRO A 292 -10.97 11.01 19.94
CA PRO A 292 -12.12 11.17 19.06
C PRO A 292 -11.76 11.86 17.74
N LEU A 293 -12.35 11.41 16.64
CA LEU A 293 -12.12 11.97 15.30
C LEU A 293 -12.40 13.48 15.23
N ALA A 294 -13.45 13.94 15.92
CA ALA A 294 -13.83 15.34 15.96
C ALA A 294 -12.74 16.21 16.63
N GLU A 295 -12.13 15.71 17.71
CA GLU A 295 -11.02 16.38 18.40
C GLU A 295 -9.78 16.46 17.52
N ALA A 296 -9.38 15.33 16.91
CA ALA A 296 -8.23 15.29 16.02
C ALA A 296 -8.36 16.27 14.83
N ARG A 297 -9.55 16.36 14.23
CA ARG A 297 -9.84 17.31 13.14
C ARG A 297 -9.79 18.76 13.62
N ALA A 298 -10.32 19.06 14.80
CA ALA A 298 -10.27 20.40 15.37
C ALA A 298 -8.83 20.87 15.66
N GLU A 299 -7.95 19.94 16.02
CA GLU A 299 -6.51 20.18 16.18
C GLU A 299 -5.72 20.26 14.87
N GLY A 300 -6.38 20.12 13.71
CA GLY A 300 -5.76 20.21 12.39
C GLY A 300 -5.07 18.93 11.92
N ALA A 301 -5.42 17.76 12.45
CA ALA A 301 -4.89 16.48 11.96
C ALA A 301 -5.24 16.30 10.48
N MET A 302 -4.23 16.00 9.68
CA MET A 302 -4.46 15.69 8.27
C MET A 302 -5.07 14.30 8.14
N ALA A 303 -6.20 14.22 7.44
CA ALA A 303 -6.78 12.95 7.02
C ALA A 303 -6.11 12.48 5.72
N LEU A 304 -5.80 11.19 5.64
CA LEU A 304 -5.34 10.57 4.40
C LEU A 304 -6.50 10.44 3.41
N PHE A 305 -6.18 10.63 2.13
CA PHE A 305 -7.17 10.59 1.06
C PHE A 305 -7.73 9.19 0.88
N GLY A 306 -9.05 9.06 0.77
CA GLY A 306 -9.74 7.79 0.46
C GLY A 306 -10.01 6.90 1.67
N GLU A 307 -9.50 7.23 2.86
CA GLU A 307 -9.68 6.44 4.07
C GLU A 307 -11.00 6.71 4.78
N LYS A 308 -11.60 5.66 5.34
CA LYS A 308 -12.76 5.74 6.24
C LYS A 308 -12.28 5.63 7.69
N TYR A 309 -12.67 6.59 8.52
CA TYR A 309 -12.28 6.65 9.92
C TYR A 309 -13.47 6.33 10.83
N GLY A 310 -13.21 5.58 11.90
CA GLY A 310 -14.17 5.39 12.99
C GLY A 310 -14.25 6.60 13.92
N ASP A 311 -15.08 6.49 14.96
CA ASP A 311 -15.28 7.57 15.94
C ASP A 311 -14.03 7.84 16.79
N THR A 312 -13.24 6.80 17.06
CA THR A 312 -11.92 6.88 17.68
C THR A 312 -10.86 6.65 16.62
N VAL A 313 -9.87 7.55 16.59
CA VAL A 313 -8.75 7.51 15.64
C VAL A 313 -7.42 7.61 16.37
N ARG A 314 -6.37 7.13 15.72
CA ARG A 314 -4.99 7.30 16.17
C ARG A 314 -4.33 8.42 15.37
N THR A 315 -3.76 9.38 16.08
CA THR A 315 -3.00 10.50 15.51
C THR A 315 -1.52 10.30 15.75
N ILE A 316 -0.70 10.63 14.75
CA ILE A 316 0.75 10.68 14.85
C ILE A 316 1.19 12.12 14.73
N SER A 317 1.93 12.58 15.73
CA SER A 317 2.49 13.92 15.81
C SER A 317 4.01 13.84 15.88
N ILE A 318 4.70 14.52 14.98
CA ILE A 318 6.15 14.67 15.02
C ILE A 318 6.43 16.06 15.59
N ILE A 319 6.97 16.13 16.80
CA ILE A 319 7.16 17.39 17.54
C ILE A 319 8.53 17.96 17.20
N GLY A 320 8.54 19.01 16.39
CA GLY A 320 9.75 19.71 15.98
C GLY A 320 10.22 20.75 17.00
N ASN A 321 11.12 21.63 16.56
CA ASN A 321 11.65 22.70 17.40
C ASN A 321 10.55 23.61 17.97
N GLU A 322 10.79 24.14 19.17
CA GLU A 322 9.91 25.09 19.87
C GLU A 322 8.49 24.52 20.12
N ASP A 323 8.39 23.21 20.34
CA ASP A 323 7.13 22.47 20.55
C ASP A 323 6.11 22.60 19.40
N SER A 324 6.59 22.99 18.21
CA SER A 324 5.76 23.08 17.00
C SER A 324 5.63 21.72 16.31
N ARG A 325 4.43 21.36 15.86
CA ARG A 325 4.22 20.11 15.13
C ARG A 325 4.82 20.22 13.72
N TYR A 326 5.83 19.40 13.43
CA TYR A 326 6.41 19.28 12.09
C TYR A 326 5.47 18.52 11.15
N SER A 327 4.85 17.44 11.64
CA SER A 327 3.77 16.72 10.97
C SER A 327 2.70 16.31 11.98
N TYR A 328 1.44 16.27 11.54
CA TYR A 328 0.30 15.82 12.34
C TYR A 328 -0.77 15.15 11.48
N GLU A 329 -0.89 13.83 11.57
CA GLU A 329 -1.67 13.02 10.64
C GLU A 329 -2.49 11.94 11.34
N LEU A 330 -3.64 11.57 10.76
CA LEU A 330 -4.42 10.41 11.16
C LEU A 330 -3.77 9.15 10.59
N CYS A 331 -3.13 8.34 11.46
CA CYS A 331 -2.43 7.14 11.04
C CYS A 331 -2.55 6.01 12.07
N GLY A 332 -3.06 4.87 11.60
CA GLY A 332 -3.12 3.62 12.36
C GLY A 332 -1.90 2.73 12.17
N GLY A 333 -0.82 3.24 11.58
CA GLY A 333 0.42 2.52 11.34
C GLY A 333 1.30 2.38 12.57
N THR A 334 2.32 1.54 12.48
CA THR A 334 3.36 1.46 13.51
C THR A 334 4.49 2.45 13.18
N HIS A 335 5.02 3.15 14.19
CA HIS A 335 6.04 4.20 14.03
C HIS A 335 7.21 4.01 14.98
N VAL A 336 8.38 4.54 14.61
CA VAL A 336 9.48 4.78 15.56
C VAL A 336 9.06 5.80 16.62
N SER A 337 9.74 5.82 17.77
CA SER A 337 9.48 6.76 18.86
C SER A 337 10.22 8.09 18.67
N GLU A 338 11.36 8.06 18.00
CA GLU A 338 12.15 9.25 17.69
C GLU A 338 12.65 9.21 16.23
N THR A 339 12.77 10.37 15.61
CA THR A 339 13.10 10.43 14.17
C THR A 339 14.53 9.96 13.85
N ALA A 340 15.49 9.99 14.77
CA ALA A 340 16.83 9.47 14.50
C ALA A 340 16.86 7.93 14.35
N GLU A 341 15.85 7.21 14.87
CA GLU A 341 15.72 5.76 14.70
C GLU A 341 15.51 5.35 13.23
N ILE A 342 15.08 6.29 12.37
CA ILE A 342 14.95 6.11 10.91
C ILE A 342 16.30 5.78 10.27
N GLY A 343 17.39 6.38 10.76
CA GLY A 343 18.68 6.34 10.08
C GLY A 343 18.68 7.10 8.76
N PRO A 344 19.63 6.86 7.85
CA PRO A 344 19.74 7.63 6.61
C PRO A 344 18.49 7.46 5.73
N PHE A 345 18.04 8.53 5.10
CA PHE A 345 16.96 8.53 4.11
C PHE A 345 17.51 8.91 2.73
N LEU A 346 17.19 8.12 1.70
CA LEU A 346 17.58 8.39 0.32
C LEU A 346 16.42 8.23 -0.64
N ILE A 347 16.21 9.21 -1.51
CA ILE A 347 15.33 9.13 -2.66
C ILE A 347 16.08 8.38 -3.78
N VAL A 348 15.53 7.24 -4.21
CA VAL A 348 16.14 6.42 -5.27
C VAL A 348 15.50 6.66 -6.63
N SER A 349 14.24 7.09 -6.66
CA SER A 349 13.55 7.39 -7.91
C SER A 349 12.47 8.44 -7.73
N GLU A 350 12.24 9.21 -8.80
CA GLU A 350 11.07 10.07 -8.95
C GLU A 350 10.51 9.95 -10.37
N GLY A 351 9.19 9.80 -10.49
CA GLY A 351 8.54 9.47 -11.76
C GLY A 351 7.05 9.84 -11.83
N SER A 352 6.47 9.76 -13.03
CA SER A 352 5.03 9.95 -13.23
C SER A 352 4.31 8.61 -13.14
N VAL A 353 3.20 8.56 -12.41
CA VAL A 353 2.33 7.37 -12.37
C VAL A 353 1.16 7.54 -13.33
N SER A 354 0.53 8.72 -13.28
CA SER A 354 -0.56 9.15 -14.17
C SER A 354 -0.53 10.67 -14.32
N ALA A 355 -1.48 11.24 -15.07
CA ALA A 355 -1.64 12.69 -15.11
C ALA A 355 -1.87 13.25 -13.69
N GLY A 356 -1.11 14.28 -13.32
CA GLY A 356 -1.20 14.95 -12.02
C GLY A 356 -0.70 14.15 -10.82
N ILE A 357 -0.11 12.96 -11.02
CA ILE A 357 0.39 12.11 -9.94
C ILE A 357 1.86 11.76 -10.16
N ARG A 358 2.68 12.13 -9.18
CA ARG A 358 4.11 11.80 -9.09
C ARG A 358 4.32 10.72 -8.04
N ARG A 359 5.40 9.97 -8.19
CA ARG A 359 5.85 8.93 -7.25
C ARG A 359 7.29 9.20 -6.86
N ILE A 360 7.57 9.11 -5.56
CA ILE A 360 8.91 8.97 -5.01
C ILE A 360 9.04 7.55 -4.45
N GLU A 361 10.14 6.87 -4.78
CA GLU A 361 10.60 5.72 -4.02
C GLU A 361 11.83 6.09 -3.23
N ALA A 362 11.90 5.63 -1.99
CA ALA A 362 12.99 5.95 -1.07
C ALA A 362 13.34 4.75 -0.18
N LEU A 363 14.56 4.80 0.36
CA LEU A 363 15.12 3.82 1.27
C LEU A 363 15.42 4.49 2.62
N THR A 364 15.30 3.73 3.70
CA THR A 364 15.73 4.15 5.04
C THR A 364 16.70 3.16 5.67
N GLY A 365 17.34 3.55 6.78
CA GLY A 365 18.07 2.64 7.66
C GLY A 365 19.12 1.79 6.94
N SER A 366 19.06 0.48 7.18
CA SER A 366 20.01 -0.50 6.62
C SER A 366 19.96 -0.57 5.10
N ALA A 367 18.77 -0.48 4.49
CA ALA A 367 18.61 -0.52 3.03
C ALA A 367 19.29 0.68 2.37
N ALA A 368 19.09 1.88 2.93
CA ALA A 368 19.77 3.09 2.50
C ALA A 368 21.30 2.99 2.68
N MET A 369 21.77 2.46 3.80
CA MET A 369 23.20 2.27 4.06
C MET A 369 23.85 1.32 3.05
N HIS A 370 23.22 0.17 2.77
CA HIS A 370 23.69 -0.77 1.76
C HIS A 370 23.71 -0.15 0.36
N TYR A 371 22.69 0.65 0.02
CA TYR A 371 22.66 1.36 -1.26
C TYR A 371 23.83 2.34 -1.42
N ILE A 372 24.14 3.11 -0.36
CA ILE A 372 25.30 4.03 -0.33
C ILE A 372 26.61 3.25 -0.50
N GLN A 373 26.79 2.17 0.25
CA GLN A 373 28.02 1.36 0.20
C GLN A 373 28.23 0.74 -1.19
N ASN A 374 27.18 0.18 -1.79
CA ASN A 374 27.23 -0.39 -3.14
C ASN A 374 27.56 0.68 -4.18
N SER A 375 26.92 1.86 -4.09
CA SER A 375 27.18 2.97 -5.00
C SER A 375 28.62 3.48 -4.91
N ARG A 376 29.16 3.61 -3.68
CA ARG A 376 30.56 3.97 -3.46
C ARG A 376 31.53 2.92 -4.00
N GLY A 377 31.22 1.63 -3.82
CA GLY A 377 32.01 0.53 -4.37
C GLY A 377 32.06 0.54 -5.90
N ALA A 378 30.91 0.78 -6.54
CA ALA A 378 30.81 0.88 -7.99
C ALA A 378 31.62 2.07 -8.54
N LEU A 379 31.52 3.24 -7.91
CA LEU A 379 32.31 4.43 -8.30
C LEU A 379 33.81 4.18 -8.12
N ALA A 380 34.23 3.58 -7.00
CA ALA A 380 35.63 3.24 -6.77
C ALA A 380 36.17 2.25 -7.81
N HIS A 381 35.37 1.26 -8.19
CA HIS A 381 35.74 0.31 -9.24
C HIS A 381 35.90 1.00 -10.61
N LEU A 382 34.98 1.90 -10.97
CA LEU A 382 35.06 2.68 -12.20
C LEU A 382 36.30 3.60 -12.21
N ALA A 383 36.55 4.30 -11.11
CA ALA A 383 37.71 5.18 -10.96
C ALA A 383 39.03 4.44 -11.14
N ALA A 384 39.15 3.24 -10.53
CA ALA A 384 40.31 2.37 -10.69
C ALA A 384 40.54 1.97 -12.16
N ARG A 385 39.46 1.65 -12.91
CA ARG A 385 39.55 1.32 -14.34
C ARG A 385 39.99 2.49 -15.21
N LEU A 386 39.68 3.72 -14.80
CA LEU A 386 40.05 4.96 -15.49
C LEU A 386 41.40 5.53 -15.03
N GLY A 387 42.08 4.88 -14.07
CA GLY A 387 43.32 5.40 -13.50
C GLY A 387 43.14 6.78 -12.85
N ALA A 388 42.00 6.99 -12.19
CA ALA A 388 41.67 8.21 -11.47
C ALA A 388 41.19 7.91 -10.04
N ALA A 389 41.19 8.95 -9.21
CA ALA A 389 40.48 8.93 -7.94
C ALA A 389 38.97 9.10 -8.20
N PRO A 390 38.08 8.57 -7.33
CA PRO A 390 36.62 8.70 -7.47
C PRO A 390 36.13 10.12 -7.74
N GLU A 391 36.79 11.12 -7.14
CA GLU A 391 36.43 12.53 -7.24
C GLU A 391 36.76 13.14 -8.61
N HIS A 392 37.66 12.51 -9.38
CA HIS A 392 38.12 13.00 -10.69
C HIS A 392 37.64 12.12 -11.85
N VAL A 393 36.63 11.26 -11.62
CA VAL A 393 36.10 10.36 -12.67
C VAL A 393 35.50 11.14 -13.83
N GLU A 394 34.81 12.25 -13.58
CA GLU A 394 34.21 13.08 -14.63
C GLU A 394 35.24 13.83 -15.50
N GLU A 395 36.48 13.95 -15.03
CA GLU A 395 37.58 14.64 -15.71
C GLU A 395 38.39 13.72 -16.64
N ARG A 396 38.10 12.41 -16.66
CA ARG A 396 38.74 11.40 -17.50
C ARG A 396 37.89 11.04 -18.70
#